data_AF-A0AA37D059-F1
#
_entry.id   AF-A0AA37D059-F1
#
_cell.length_a   1.000
_cell.length_b   1.000
_cell.length_c   1.000
_cell.angle_alpha   90.00
_cell.angle_beta   90.00
_cell.angle_gamma   90.00
#
_symmetry.space_group_name_H-M   'P 1'
#
loop_
_entity.id
_entity.type
_entity.pdbx_description
1 polymer ?
#
loop_
_entity_poly.entity_id
_entity_poly.type
_entity_poly.pdbx_seq_one_letter_code
_entity_poly.pdbx_strand_id
1 'polypeptide(L)'
;MTPEYRVDAEQRIESYLLGQDIKDIKFIQVEQTFTDMGGEIHVWNVKTKVDGSWWVVEGEGVPMNLYTQNEFYFSADEAYSFHLGISQRLQARHHREFKHIIDELPLDIEHVKSISRRLNNAAVALNDVSAPEDLQAIGLTCRESLIELAGVLVNDNPNLLEEKGLKAGDFKGISKEVIAIYAPGKSNSKLRKRSRDVMEAAWDHSSEIVHSPNKNIPDAKICLLLTCSAVSLIQNLFLKFLGFDNEPKCSVCKSMDFEILISEDNDEALFSCNSCGNQEQLS
;
A
#
# COMPACT_ATOMS: atom_id res chain seq x y z
N MET A 1 -16.67 11.68 14.13
CA MET A 1 -16.05 10.47 14.75
C MET A 1 -16.96 9.69 15.74
N THR A 2 -17.21 8.40 15.47
CA THR A 2 -17.90 7.47 16.38
C THR A 2 -16.94 6.77 17.37
N PRO A 3 -17.42 6.23 18.50
CA PRO A 3 -16.56 5.47 19.42
C PRO A 3 -15.90 4.25 18.79
N GLU A 4 -16.61 3.56 17.88
CA GLU A 4 -16.09 2.40 17.16
C GLU A 4 -14.96 2.77 16.20
N TYR A 5 -15.14 3.86 15.43
CA TYR A 5 -14.10 4.39 14.54
C TYR A 5 -12.84 4.77 15.32
N ARG A 6 -13.00 5.44 16.47
CA ARG A 6 -11.88 5.87 17.30
C ARG A 6 -11.00 4.70 17.73
N VAL A 7 -11.61 3.61 18.18
CA VAL A 7 -10.88 2.41 18.61
C VAL A 7 -10.14 1.75 17.45
N ASP A 8 -10.77 1.67 16.27
CA ASP A 8 -10.13 1.14 15.06
C ASP A 8 -8.95 2.02 14.60
N ALA A 9 -9.15 3.34 14.55
CA ALA A 9 -8.12 4.30 14.18
C ALA A 9 -6.92 4.25 15.14
N GLU A 10 -7.15 4.19 16.46
CA GLU A 10 -6.08 4.05 17.46
C GLU A 10 -5.27 2.76 17.20
N GLN A 11 -5.92 1.61 16.93
CA GLN A 11 -5.22 0.36 16.60
C GLN A 11 -4.40 0.45 15.29
N ARG A 12 -4.95 1.11 14.26
CA ARG A 12 -4.23 1.33 12.99
C ARG A 12 -3.02 2.22 13.20
N ILE A 13 -3.15 3.30 13.98
CA ILE A 13 -2.06 4.22 14.31
C ILE A 13 -0.97 3.51 15.12
N GLU A 14 -1.32 2.73 16.13
CA GLU A 14 -0.34 1.96 16.92
C GLU A 14 0.44 0.98 16.04
N SER A 15 -0.25 0.26 15.16
CA SER A 15 0.37 -0.68 14.21
C SER A 15 1.31 0.04 13.24
N TYR A 16 0.89 1.20 12.73
CA TYR A 16 1.68 2.03 11.82
C TYR A 16 2.95 2.57 12.50
N LEU A 17 2.85 3.08 13.72
CA LEU A 17 3.99 3.60 14.49
C LEU A 17 5.00 2.51 14.85
N LEU A 18 4.52 1.31 15.20
CA LEU A 18 5.38 0.15 15.42
C LEU A 18 6.22 -0.19 14.17
N GLY A 19 5.62 -0.08 12.98
CA GLY A 19 6.33 -0.25 11.70
C GLY A 19 7.38 0.82 11.42
N GLN A 20 7.26 2.01 12.03
CA GLN A 20 8.26 3.10 11.95
C GLN A 20 9.31 3.05 13.08
N ASP A 21 9.38 1.93 13.82
CA ASP A 21 10.23 1.74 15.01
C ASP A 21 9.94 2.74 16.16
N ILE A 22 8.73 3.32 16.18
CA ILE A 22 8.27 4.21 17.25
C ILE A 22 7.49 3.39 18.28
N LYS A 23 8.08 3.25 19.48
CA LYS A 23 7.56 2.41 20.57
C LYS A 23 7.19 3.24 21.79
N ASP A 24 6.65 2.56 22.81
CA ASP A 24 6.33 3.15 24.11
C ASP A 24 5.37 4.35 24.04
N ILE A 25 4.27 4.18 23.32
CA ILE A 25 3.24 5.21 23.24
C ILE A 25 2.65 5.46 24.63
N LYS A 26 2.67 6.72 25.05
CA LYS A 26 2.12 7.20 26.32
C LYS A 26 0.69 7.70 26.15
N PHE A 27 0.40 8.28 24.98
CA PHE A 27 -0.80 9.06 24.75
C PHE A 27 -1.09 9.17 23.26
N ILE A 28 -2.36 8.93 22.90
CA ILE A 28 -2.93 9.15 21.57
C ILE A 28 -4.25 9.91 21.78
N GLN A 29 -4.42 11.05 21.12
CA GLN A 29 -5.66 11.81 21.16
C GLN A 29 -5.86 12.62 19.89
N VAL A 30 -7.09 12.69 19.38
CA VAL A 30 -7.45 13.64 18.33
C VAL A 30 -7.30 15.07 18.84
N GLU A 31 -6.40 15.83 18.20
CA GLU A 31 -6.17 17.24 18.49
C GLU A 31 -7.14 18.12 17.69
N GLN A 32 -7.26 17.84 16.39
CA GLN A 32 -8.12 18.58 15.46
C GLN A 32 -8.77 17.64 14.45
N THR A 33 -9.88 18.09 13.89
CA THR A 33 -10.60 17.40 12.81
C THR A 33 -11.02 18.42 11.78
N PHE A 34 -10.75 18.09 10.53
CA PHE A 34 -11.09 18.86 9.35
C PHE A 34 -12.12 18.07 8.54
N THR A 35 -12.99 18.77 7.82
CA THR A 35 -13.92 18.15 6.88
C THR A 35 -13.58 18.68 5.50
N ASP A 36 -12.86 17.86 4.75
CA ASP A 36 -12.23 18.23 3.49
C ASP A 36 -12.03 16.95 2.64
N MET A 37 -11.74 17.07 1.35
CA MET A 37 -11.56 15.96 0.41
C MET A 37 -12.76 14.99 0.32
N GLY A 38 -13.95 15.41 0.78
CA GLY A 38 -15.17 14.61 0.79
C GLY A 38 -15.30 13.66 1.99
N GLY A 39 -14.56 13.89 3.08
CA GLY A 39 -14.73 13.17 4.35
C GLY A 39 -14.01 13.80 5.56
N GLU A 40 -14.05 13.12 6.71
CA GLU A 40 -13.38 13.61 7.93
C GLU A 40 -11.89 13.25 7.92
N ILE A 41 -11.02 14.24 8.16
CA ILE A 41 -9.58 14.08 8.33
C ILE A 41 -9.21 14.46 9.77
N HIS A 42 -8.56 13.55 10.48
CA HIS A 42 -8.20 13.68 11.88
C HIS A 42 -6.70 13.86 12.05
N VAL A 43 -6.33 14.84 12.86
CA VAL A 43 -4.95 15.05 13.31
C VAL A 43 -4.83 14.54 14.74
N TRP A 44 -4.09 13.45 14.90
CA TRP A 44 -3.85 12.79 16.17
C TRP A 44 -2.53 13.25 16.78
N ASN A 45 -2.60 13.71 18.04
CA ASN A 45 -1.44 13.97 18.88
C ASN A 45 -0.95 12.68 19.51
N VAL A 46 0.25 12.24 19.11
CA VAL A 46 0.87 11.05 19.67
C VAL A 46 2.13 11.41 20.43
N LYS A 47 2.24 10.93 21.67
CA LYS A 47 3.43 11.12 22.51
C LYS A 47 3.99 9.79 22.96
N THR A 48 5.30 9.60 22.80
CA THR A 48 6.01 8.45 23.35
C THR A 48 6.65 8.77 24.70
N LYS A 49 7.05 7.74 25.44
CA LYS A 49 7.73 7.90 26.75
C LYS A 49 9.17 8.38 26.62
N VAL A 50 9.83 8.09 25.49
CA VAL A 50 11.28 8.22 25.35
C VAL A 50 11.68 9.19 24.23
N ASP A 51 10.96 9.24 23.10
CA ASP A 51 11.53 9.74 21.83
C ASP A 51 10.64 10.68 21.00
N GLY A 52 9.71 11.42 21.62
CA GLY A 52 9.16 12.63 21.00
C GLY A 52 7.64 12.68 20.83
N SER A 53 7.20 13.79 20.23
CA SER A 53 5.80 14.09 19.97
C SER A 53 5.56 14.17 18.47
N TRP A 54 4.44 13.64 18.03
CA TRP A 54 4.13 13.44 16.63
C TRP A 54 2.70 13.85 16.31
N TRP A 55 2.49 14.34 15.10
CA TRP A 55 1.18 14.41 14.48
C TRP A 55 1.00 13.20 13.57
N VAL A 56 -0.06 12.45 13.77
CA VAL A 56 -0.50 11.43 12.80
C VAL A 56 -1.75 11.97 12.13
N VAL A 57 -1.68 12.19 10.82
CA VAL A 57 -2.82 12.66 10.02
C VAL A 57 -3.38 11.46 9.27
N GLU A 58 -4.67 11.21 9.42
CA GLU A 58 -5.41 10.14 8.73
C GLU A 58 -6.85 10.56 8.51
N GLY A 59 -7.51 10.01 7.50
CA GLY A 59 -8.88 10.39 7.22
C GLY A 59 -9.45 9.71 5.98
N GLU A 60 -10.70 10.03 5.70
CA GLU A 60 -11.34 9.64 4.44
C GLU A 60 -10.69 10.39 3.26
N GLY A 61 -10.21 9.68 2.25
CA GLY A 61 -9.67 10.28 1.03
C GLY A 61 -8.20 10.72 1.09
N VAL A 62 -7.51 10.55 2.22
CA VAL A 62 -6.07 10.83 2.37
C VAL A 62 -5.35 9.70 3.13
N PRO A 63 -4.11 9.31 2.74
CA PRO A 63 -3.37 8.26 3.43
C PRO A 63 -3.03 8.61 4.87
N MET A 64 -2.81 7.61 5.72
CA MET A 64 -2.20 7.85 7.02
C MET A 64 -0.72 8.24 6.87
N ASN A 65 -0.27 9.30 7.56
CA ASN A 65 1.14 9.66 7.60
C ASN A 65 1.53 10.34 8.93
N LEU A 66 2.83 10.31 9.23
CA LEU A 66 3.45 10.78 10.46
C LEU A 66 4.27 12.06 10.22
N TYR A 67 4.17 13.01 11.15
CA TYR A 67 4.93 14.26 11.15
C TYR A 67 5.52 14.54 12.53
N THR A 68 6.82 14.85 12.59
CA THR A 68 7.48 15.23 13.83
C THR A 68 7.03 16.60 14.31
N GLN A 69 6.71 16.74 15.61
CA GLN A 69 6.44 18.04 16.23
C GLN A 69 7.72 18.84 16.49
N ASN A 70 8.88 18.16 16.57
CA ASN A 70 10.11 18.74 17.13
C ASN A 70 11.02 19.41 16.09
N GLU A 71 11.13 18.89 14.87
CA GLU A 71 12.08 19.44 13.87
C GLU A 71 11.54 20.66 13.12
N PHE A 72 10.21 20.81 13.03
CA PHE A 72 9.58 21.85 12.21
C PHE A 72 8.53 22.69 12.94
N TYR A 73 8.31 22.45 14.25
CA TYR A 73 7.30 23.13 15.07
C TYR A 73 5.90 23.17 14.45
N PHE A 74 5.51 22.14 13.69
CA PHE A 74 4.18 22.11 13.12
C PHE A 74 3.14 22.16 14.24
N SER A 75 2.21 23.10 14.12
CA SER A 75 0.88 22.99 14.73
C SER A 75 0.10 21.85 14.05
N ALA A 76 -1.02 21.44 14.66
CA ALA A 76 -1.90 20.44 14.05
C ALA A 76 -2.41 20.88 12.67
N ASP A 77 -2.67 22.19 12.49
CA ASP A 77 -3.14 22.80 11.24
C ASP A 77 -2.05 22.82 10.15
N GLU A 78 -0.80 23.11 10.51
CA GLU A 78 0.31 23.08 9.54
C GLU A 78 0.65 21.64 9.12
N ALA A 79 0.59 20.69 10.06
CA ALA A 79 0.76 19.27 9.74
C ALA A 79 -0.34 18.78 8.78
N TYR A 80 -1.59 19.19 9.02
CA TYR A 80 -2.71 18.93 8.12
C TYR A 80 -2.50 19.53 6.73
N SER A 81 -2.16 20.81 6.64
CA SER A 81 -1.94 21.51 5.36
C SER A 81 -0.81 20.86 4.55
N PHE A 82 0.30 20.52 5.22
CA PHE A 82 1.42 19.84 4.58
C PHE A 82 1.05 18.43 4.10
N HIS A 83 0.27 17.71 4.91
CA HIS A 83 -0.27 16.40 4.56
C HIS A 83 -1.12 16.46 3.28
N LEU A 84 -2.07 17.41 3.23
CA LEU A 84 -2.96 17.59 2.10
C LEU A 84 -2.18 17.85 0.80
N GLY A 85 -1.18 18.73 0.84
CA GLY A 85 -0.35 19.04 -0.33
C GLY A 85 0.45 17.84 -0.85
N ILE A 86 0.96 16.97 0.02
CA ILE A 86 1.64 15.73 -0.40
C ILE A 86 0.64 14.74 -1.02
N SER A 87 -0.50 14.53 -0.36
CA SER A 87 -1.55 13.60 -0.79
C SER A 87 -2.08 13.97 -2.19
N GLN A 88 -2.30 15.27 -2.45
CA GLN A 88 -2.70 15.76 -3.77
C GLN A 88 -1.63 15.52 -4.85
N ARG A 89 -0.35 15.78 -4.54
CA ARG A 89 0.75 15.54 -5.50
C ARG A 89 0.91 14.06 -5.82
N LEU A 90 0.69 13.19 -4.84
CA LEU A 90 0.71 11.75 -5.04
C LEU A 90 -0.44 11.32 -5.96
N GLN A 91 -1.67 11.76 -5.68
CA GLN A 91 -2.84 11.50 -6.54
C GLN A 91 -2.65 12.02 -7.98
N ALA A 92 -2.12 13.24 -8.14
CA ALA A 92 -1.87 13.84 -9.46
C ALA A 92 -0.81 13.08 -10.28
N ARG A 93 0.23 12.52 -9.61
CA ARG A 93 1.22 11.65 -10.27
C ARG A 93 0.62 10.33 -10.73
N HIS A 94 -0.29 9.75 -9.95
CA HIS A 94 -0.99 8.52 -10.32
C HIS A 94 -1.96 8.71 -11.50
N HIS A 95 -2.56 9.90 -11.65
CA HIS A 95 -3.59 10.13 -12.68
C HIS A 95 -3.04 10.49 -14.09
N ARG A 96 -1.76 10.86 -14.26
CA ARG A 96 -1.30 11.57 -15.47
C ARG A 96 -0.38 10.79 -16.43
N GLU A 97 0.04 9.56 -16.14
CA GLU A 97 0.94 8.82 -17.03
C GLU A 97 0.40 7.42 -17.33
N PHE A 98 0.20 7.09 -18.62
CA PHE A 98 -0.02 5.70 -19.03
C PHE A 98 1.28 4.92 -18.79
N LYS A 99 1.28 4.07 -17.78
CA LYS A 99 2.36 3.15 -17.46
C LYS A 99 1.81 1.74 -17.50
N HIS A 100 2.60 0.81 -18.04
CA HIS A 100 2.19 -0.59 -18.01
C HIS A 100 2.08 -1.02 -16.54
N ILE A 101 1.07 -1.82 -16.15
CA ILE A 101 0.91 -2.34 -14.77
C ILE A 101 2.19 -3.05 -14.25
N ILE A 102 3.06 -3.50 -15.16
CA ILE A 102 4.36 -4.09 -14.86
C ILE A 102 5.41 -3.02 -14.52
N ASP A 103 5.33 -1.85 -15.14
CA ASP A 103 6.16 -0.67 -14.83
C ASP A 103 5.65 0.06 -13.57
N GLU A 104 4.36 -0.13 -13.23
CA GLU A 104 3.74 0.24 -11.95
C GLU A 104 3.88 -0.89 -10.92
N LEU A 105 5.10 -1.29 -10.57
CA LEU A 105 5.26 -1.75 -9.19
C LEU A 105 4.89 -0.54 -8.32
N PRO A 106 3.69 -0.54 -7.69
CA PRO A 106 3.23 0.63 -6.97
C PRO A 106 4.13 0.73 -5.77
N LEU A 107 4.78 1.89 -5.69
CA LEU A 107 5.64 2.34 -4.62
C LEU A 107 7.12 2.00 -4.75
N ASP A 108 7.87 3.09 -4.71
CA ASP A 108 9.18 3.20 -4.10
C ASP A 108 9.08 2.92 -2.57
N ILE A 109 8.51 1.77 -2.18
CA ILE A 109 8.76 1.22 -0.84
C ILE A 109 10.18 0.67 -0.95
N GLU A 110 11.12 1.30 -0.26
CA GLU A 110 12.53 0.90 -0.23
C GLU A 110 12.70 -0.62 -0.03
N HIS A 111 11.78 -1.24 0.72
CA HIS A 111 11.71 -2.66 1.01
C HIS A 111 11.40 -3.59 -0.19
N VAL A 112 10.68 -3.15 -1.23
CA VAL A 112 10.30 -4.01 -2.38
C VAL A 112 11.17 -3.74 -3.62
N LYS A 113 11.92 -2.62 -3.66
CA LYS A 113 12.86 -2.29 -4.75
C LYS A 113 13.83 -3.41 -5.11
N SER A 114 14.34 -4.10 -4.08
CA SER A 114 15.23 -5.25 -4.26
C SER A 114 14.56 -6.35 -5.08
N ILE A 115 13.31 -6.71 -4.71
CA ILE A 115 12.49 -7.72 -5.39
C ILE A 115 12.22 -7.31 -6.84
N SER A 116 11.79 -6.07 -7.08
CA SER A 116 11.56 -5.53 -8.42
C SER A 116 12.78 -5.64 -9.32
N ARG A 117 13.97 -5.28 -8.81
CA ARG A 117 15.22 -5.39 -9.55
C ARG A 117 15.54 -6.84 -9.91
N ARG A 118 15.31 -7.79 -9.00
CA ARG A 118 15.52 -9.23 -9.25
C ARG A 118 14.59 -9.75 -10.33
N LEU A 119 13.31 -9.38 -10.29
CA LEU A 119 12.34 -9.78 -11.30
C LEU A 119 12.64 -9.17 -12.68
N ASN A 120 13.10 -7.91 -12.73
CA ASN A 120 13.57 -7.30 -13.98
C ASN A 120 14.79 -8.03 -14.55
N ASN A 121 15.76 -8.41 -13.71
CA ASN A 121 16.89 -9.21 -14.16
C ASN A 121 16.47 -10.58 -14.69
N ALA A 122 15.49 -11.23 -14.04
CA ALA A 122 14.91 -12.49 -14.54
C ALA A 122 14.19 -12.30 -15.88
N ALA A 123 13.51 -11.15 -16.08
CA ALA A 123 12.90 -10.80 -17.36
C ALA A 123 13.93 -10.64 -18.47
N VAL A 124 15.07 -10.02 -18.18
CA VAL A 124 16.20 -9.89 -19.12
C VAL A 124 16.78 -11.28 -19.43
N ALA A 125 17.05 -12.09 -18.42
CA ALA A 125 17.61 -13.45 -18.56
C ALA A 125 16.70 -14.37 -19.40
N LEU A 126 15.39 -14.12 -19.41
CA LEU A 126 14.43 -14.87 -20.22
C LEU A 126 14.66 -14.71 -21.74
N ASN A 127 15.36 -13.66 -22.18
CA ASN A 127 15.73 -13.45 -23.58
C ASN A 127 16.95 -14.27 -24.02
N ASP A 128 17.78 -14.71 -23.07
CA ASP A 128 19.07 -15.36 -23.31
C ASP A 128 19.09 -16.82 -22.81
N VAL A 129 17.95 -17.51 -22.88
CA VAL A 129 17.83 -18.92 -22.47
C VAL A 129 18.50 -19.83 -23.48
N SER A 130 19.48 -20.60 -23.02
CA SER A 130 20.26 -21.56 -23.83
C SER A 130 20.09 -23.01 -23.37
N ALA A 131 19.75 -23.22 -22.10
CA ALA A 131 19.61 -24.53 -21.49
C ALA A 131 18.44 -24.59 -20.47
N PRO A 132 17.93 -25.79 -20.13
CA PRO A 132 16.90 -25.95 -19.10
C PRO A 132 17.29 -25.38 -17.73
N GLU A 133 18.57 -25.39 -17.39
CA GLU A 133 19.11 -24.82 -16.15
C GLU A 133 18.88 -23.29 -16.07
N ASP A 134 18.86 -22.59 -17.20
CA ASP A 134 18.55 -21.15 -17.26
C ASP A 134 17.09 -20.89 -16.85
N LEU A 135 16.17 -21.77 -17.26
CA LEU A 135 14.76 -21.71 -16.85
C LEU A 135 14.58 -22.01 -15.36
N GLN A 136 15.31 -22.99 -14.83
CA GLN A 136 15.32 -23.30 -13.40
C GLN A 136 15.86 -22.13 -12.57
N ALA A 137 16.88 -21.43 -13.07
CA ALA A 137 17.43 -20.22 -12.43
C ALA A 137 16.41 -19.07 -12.41
N ILE A 138 15.62 -18.90 -13.46
CA ILE A 138 14.49 -17.94 -13.48
C ILE A 138 13.44 -18.34 -12.44
N GLY A 139 13.06 -19.62 -12.37
CA GLY A 139 12.15 -20.14 -11.35
C GLY A 139 12.68 -19.91 -9.92
N LEU A 140 13.98 -20.10 -9.71
CA LEU A 140 14.64 -19.89 -8.42
C LEU A 140 14.60 -18.41 -8.03
N THR A 141 14.89 -17.53 -8.98
CA THR A 141 14.81 -16.08 -8.78
C THR A 141 13.39 -15.66 -8.39
N CYS A 142 12.37 -16.21 -9.06
CA CYS A 142 10.97 -15.98 -8.71
C CYS A 142 10.63 -16.47 -7.29
N ARG A 143 11.02 -17.70 -6.95
CA ARG A 143 10.75 -18.30 -5.64
C ARG A 143 11.42 -17.53 -4.51
N GLU A 144 12.69 -17.18 -4.66
CA GLU A 144 13.42 -16.39 -3.67
C GLU A 144 12.85 -14.97 -3.54
N SER A 145 12.33 -14.39 -4.62
CA SER A 145 11.62 -13.10 -4.59
C SER A 145 10.35 -13.17 -3.74
N LEU A 146 9.61 -14.29 -3.79
CA LEU A 146 8.45 -14.52 -2.92
C LEU A 146 8.84 -14.71 -1.45
N ILE A 147 9.95 -15.39 -1.17
CA ILE A 147 10.48 -15.52 0.20
C ILE A 147 10.90 -14.15 0.75
N GLU A 148 11.59 -13.36 -0.06
CA GLU A 148 11.98 -11.99 0.30
C GLU A 148 10.74 -11.12 0.56
N LEU A 149 9.70 -11.23 -0.27
CA LEU A 149 8.41 -10.58 -0.03
C LEU A 149 7.80 -11.00 1.31
N ALA A 150 7.79 -12.29 1.65
CA ALA A 150 7.32 -12.75 2.96
C ALA A 150 8.13 -12.14 4.11
N GLY A 151 9.45 -11.99 3.95
CA GLY A 151 10.31 -11.31 4.92
C GLY A 151 9.93 -9.85 5.13
N VAL A 152 9.70 -9.11 4.05
CA VAL A 152 9.20 -7.72 4.10
C VAL A 152 7.86 -7.66 4.84
N LEU A 153 6.92 -8.52 4.47
CA LEU A 153 5.59 -8.55 5.10
C LEU A 153 5.61 -8.87 6.59
N VAL A 154 6.52 -9.74 7.03
CA VAL A 154 6.71 -10.05 8.46
C VAL A 154 7.32 -8.87 9.20
N ASN A 155 8.27 -8.16 8.58
CA ASN A 155 8.87 -6.97 9.19
C ASN A 155 7.83 -5.86 9.38
N ASP A 156 6.94 -5.67 8.40
CA ASP A 156 5.87 -4.68 8.44
C ASP A 156 4.75 -5.04 9.43
N ASN A 157 4.67 -6.31 9.85
CA ASN A 157 3.66 -6.83 10.79
C ASN A 157 4.33 -7.57 11.96
N PRO A 158 4.89 -6.84 12.94
CA PRO A 158 5.57 -7.43 14.09
C PRO A 158 4.64 -8.40 14.83
N ASN A 159 5.18 -9.54 15.29
CA ASN A 159 4.46 -10.63 15.98
C ASN A 159 3.60 -11.56 15.11
N LEU A 160 3.45 -11.30 13.80
CA LEU A 160 2.65 -12.15 12.91
C LEU A 160 3.04 -13.64 12.99
N LEU A 161 4.34 -13.92 13.05
CA LEU A 161 4.85 -15.30 13.11
C LEU A 161 4.49 -16.00 14.43
N GLU A 162 4.64 -15.31 15.56
CA GLU A 162 4.39 -15.88 16.89
C GLU A 162 2.89 -16.09 17.13
N GLU A 163 2.07 -15.10 16.81
CA GLU A 163 0.62 -15.15 17.02
C GLU A 163 -0.06 -16.24 16.21
N LYS A 164 0.45 -16.51 15.00
CA LYS A 164 -0.14 -17.46 14.05
C LYS A 164 0.61 -18.79 13.98
N GLY A 165 1.70 -18.94 14.75
CA GLY A 165 2.54 -20.14 14.75
C GLY A 165 3.19 -20.44 13.39
N LEU A 166 3.52 -19.39 12.62
CA LEU A 166 4.07 -19.50 11.27
C LEU A 166 5.60 -19.54 11.28
N LYS A 167 6.18 -20.21 10.28
CA LYS A 167 7.63 -20.19 10.04
C LYS A 167 7.97 -19.03 9.10
N ALA A 168 9.15 -18.42 9.27
CA ALA A 168 9.63 -17.36 8.39
C ALA A 168 9.66 -17.75 6.88
N GLY A 169 9.80 -19.03 6.56
CA GLY A 169 9.75 -19.54 5.19
C GLY A 169 8.37 -19.95 4.68
N ASP A 170 7.31 -19.83 5.49
CA ASP A 170 5.94 -20.22 5.10
C ASP A 170 5.25 -19.09 4.33
N PHE A 171 5.69 -18.88 3.09
CA PHE A 171 5.15 -17.82 2.22
C PHE A 171 3.62 -17.88 2.08
N LYS A 172 3.05 -19.08 1.92
CA LYS A 172 1.59 -19.26 1.78
C LYS A 172 0.85 -18.87 3.06
N GLY A 173 1.36 -19.30 4.22
CA GLY A 173 0.80 -18.94 5.52
C GLY A 173 0.89 -17.43 5.78
N ILE A 174 2.07 -16.85 5.58
CA ILE A 174 2.33 -15.42 5.80
C ILE A 174 1.42 -14.56 4.90
N SER A 175 1.42 -14.83 3.59
CA SER A 175 0.63 -14.05 2.63
C SER A 175 -0.88 -14.15 2.93
N LYS A 176 -1.38 -15.32 3.34
CA LYS A 176 -2.78 -15.49 3.75
C LYS A 176 -3.18 -14.59 4.92
N GLU A 177 -2.35 -14.51 5.96
CA GLU A 177 -2.67 -13.70 7.14
C GLU A 177 -2.53 -12.21 6.84
N VAL A 178 -1.51 -11.79 6.08
CA VAL A 178 -1.33 -10.40 5.65
C VAL A 178 -2.49 -9.93 4.77
N ILE A 179 -2.97 -10.75 3.83
CA ILE A 179 -4.15 -10.44 3.02
C ILE A 179 -5.40 -10.24 3.89
N ALA A 180 -5.48 -10.92 5.04
CA ALA A 180 -6.57 -10.71 5.99
C ALA A 180 -6.48 -9.37 6.73
N ILE A 181 -5.25 -8.92 7.03
CA ILE A 181 -4.96 -7.61 7.63
C ILE A 181 -5.27 -6.49 6.63
N TYR A 182 -4.75 -6.58 5.39
CA TYR A 182 -4.87 -5.50 4.41
C TYR A 182 -6.27 -5.33 3.81
N ALA A 183 -7.09 -6.38 3.83
CA ALA A 183 -8.45 -6.33 3.28
C ALA A 183 -9.47 -6.83 4.31
N PRO A 184 -9.72 -6.07 5.39
CA PRO A 184 -10.62 -6.49 6.46
C PRO A 184 -12.09 -6.47 5.99
N GLY A 185 -12.99 -6.99 6.83
CA GLY A 185 -14.43 -6.93 6.59
C GLY A 185 -15.00 -8.00 5.64
N LYS A 186 -16.34 -8.13 5.64
CA LYS A 186 -17.05 -9.16 4.85
C LYS A 186 -17.11 -8.84 3.36
N SER A 187 -17.18 -7.56 2.99
CA SER A 187 -17.19 -7.07 1.60
C SER A 187 -15.97 -7.56 0.81
N ASN A 188 -14.81 -7.66 1.47
CA ASN A 188 -13.55 -8.07 0.87
C ASN A 188 -13.32 -9.59 0.80
N SER A 189 -14.29 -10.43 1.20
CA SER A 189 -14.12 -11.90 1.23
C SER A 189 -13.68 -12.50 -0.11
N LYS A 190 -14.31 -12.05 -1.22
CA LYS A 190 -13.96 -12.51 -2.57
C LYS A 190 -12.57 -12.03 -3.00
N LEU A 191 -12.20 -10.80 -2.65
CA LEU A 191 -10.89 -10.23 -2.93
C LEU A 191 -9.81 -11.05 -2.21
N ARG A 192 -9.95 -11.27 -0.90
CA ARG A 192 -9.02 -12.10 -0.12
C ARG A 192 -8.85 -13.50 -0.68
N LYS A 193 -9.93 -14.13 -1.16
CA LYS A 193 -9.83 -15.44 -1.81
C LYS A 193 -8.96 -15.37 -3.07
N ARG A 194 -9.29 -14.49 -4.01
CA ARG A 194 -8.55 -14.34 -5.27
C ARG A 194 -7.09 -14.00 -5.03
N SER A 195 -6.81 -13.13 -4.06
CA SER A 195 -5.43 -12.76 -3.73
C SER A 195 -4.64 -13.95 -3.21
N ARG A 196 -5.21 -14.79 -2.36
CA ARG A 196 -4.56 -16.03 -1.91
C ARG A 196 -4.33 -17.00 -3.06
N ASP A 197 -5.31 -17.17 -3.95
CA ASP A 197 -5.19 -18.05 -5.11
C ASP A 197 -4.00 -17.61 -6.01
N VAL A 198 -3.76 -16.29 -6.17
CA VAL A 198 -2.60 -15.76 -6.91
C VAL A 198 -1.28 -16.03 -6.19
N MET A 199 -1.21 -15.84 -4.86
CA MET A 199 0.00 -16.15 -4.09
C MET A 199 0.36 -17.65 -4.18
N GLU A 200 -0.65 -18.52 -4.03
CA GLU A 200 -0.47 -19.96 -4.13
C GLU A 200 0.01 -20.37 -5.53
N ALA A 201 -0.61 -19.83 -6.58
CA ALA A 201 -0.21 -20.10 -7.96
C ALA A 201 1.23 -19.66 -8.25
N ALA A 202 1.63 -18.47 -7.79
CA ALA A 202 3.00 -17.98 -7.96
C ALA A 202 4.02 -18.88 -7.24
N TRP A 203 3.70 -19.30 -6.01
CA TRP A 203 4.57 -20.19 -5.22
C TRP A 203 4.70 -21.59 -5.82
N ASP A 204 3.58 -22.20 -6.19
CA ASP A 204 3.55 -23.57 -6.70
C ASP A 204 4.21 -23.63 -8.08
N HIS A 205 3.87 -22.70 -8.97
CA HIS A 205 4.44 -22.69 -10.32
C HIS A 205 5.93 -22.38 -10.29
N SER A 206 6.41 -21.46 -9.44
CA SER A 206 7.86 -21.21 -9.29
C SER A 206 8.60 -22.44 -8.74
N SER A 207 8.00 -23.15 -7.79
CA SER A 207 8.55 -24.42 -7.27
C SER A 207 8.62 -25.50 -8.35
N GLU A 208 7.61 -25.61 -9.21
CA GLU A 208 7.62 -26.54 -10.34
C GLU A 208 8.71 -26.23 -11.36
N ILE A 209 8.92 -24.95 -11.70
CA ILE A 209 9.98 -24.56 -12.65
C ILE A 209 11.35 -24.94 -12.12
N VAL A 210 11.65 -24.66 -10.84
CA VAL A 210 12.95 -24.96 -10.22
C VAL A 210 13.28 -26.45 -10.27
N HIS A 211 12.28 -27.32 -10.15
CA HIS A 211 12.48 -28.76 -10.01
C HIS A 211 12.28 -29.56 -11.31
N SER A 212 11.94 -28.91 -12.42
CA SER A 212 11.61 -29.59 -13.66
C SER A 212 12.59 -29.24 -14.78
N PRO A 213 13.32 -30.22 -15.35
CA PRO A 213 14.19 -29.99 -16.51
C PRO A 213 13.43 -29.94 -17.84
N ASN A 214 12.12 -30.21 -17.83
CA ASN A 214 11.30 -30.34 -19.05
C ASN A 214 10.45 -29.11 -19.35
N LYS A 215 10.60 -28.03 -18.58
CA LYS A 215 9.84 -26.80 -18.77
C LYS A 215 10.41 -26.01 -19.95
N ASN A 216 9.56 -25.20 -20.57
CA ASN A 216 9.92 -24.38 -21.72
C ASN A 216 9.90 -22.87 -21.37
N ILE A 217 10.32 -22.05 -22.33
CA ILE A 217 10.36 -20.58 -22.17
C ILE A 217 8.98 -20.01 -21.79
N PRO A 218 7.85 -20.39 -22.44
CA PRO A 218 6.51 -20.00 -21.98
C PRO A 218 6.23 -20.34 -20.51
N ASP A 219 6.62 -21.52 -20.03
CA ASP A 219 6.40 -21.92 -18.63
C ASP A 219 7.13 -20.98 -17.65
N ALA A 220 8.40 -20.64 -17.94
CA ALA A 220 9.18 -19.70 -17.15
C ALA A 220 8.63 -18.26 -17.25
N LYS A 221 8.10 -17.87 -18.42
CA LYS A 221 7.46 -16.57 -18.60
C LYS A 221 6.18 -16.45 -17.78
N ILE A 222 5.37 -17.52 -17.74
CA ILE A 222 4.19 -17.61 -16.88
C ILE A 222 4.59 -17.51 -15.41
N CYS A 223 5.68 -18.18 -15.00
CA CYS A 223 6.23 -18.07 -13.65
C CYS A 223 6.60 -16.64 -13.27
N LEU A 224 7.30 -15.94 -14.15
CA LEU A 224 7.66 -14.55 -13.95
C LEU A 224 6.42 -13.67 -13.85
N LEU A 225 5.44 -13.85 -14.74
CA LEU A 225 4.17 -13.09 -14.73
C LEU A 225 3.37 -13.30 -13.44
N LEU A 226 3.23 -14.55 -12.99
CA LEU A 226 2.55 -14.87 -11.73
C LEU A 226 3.26 -14.23 -10.54
N THR A 227 4.59 -14.26 -10.53
CA THR A 227 5.40 -13.68 -9.46
C THR A 227 5.26 -12.16 -9.43
N CYS A 228 5.40 -11.48 -10.58
CA CYS A 228 5.16 -10.04 -10.67
C CYS A 228 3.73 -9.69 -10.22
N SER A 229 2.73 -10.45 -10.67
CA SER A 229 1.34 -10.24 -10.27
C SER A 229 1.14 -10.38 -8.76
N ALA A 230 1.80 -11.35 -8.12
CA ALA A 230 1.76 -11.53 -6.68
C ALA A 230 2.34 -10.31 -5.95
N VAL A 231 3.53 -9.83 -6.35
CA VAL A 231 4.15 -8.64 -5.76
C VAL A 231 3.24 -7.41 -5.93
N SER A 232 2.82 -7.12 -7.16
CA SER A 232 1.95 -5.98 -7.47
C SER A 232 0.61 -6.06 -6.72
N LEU A 233 0.04 -7.26 -6.57
CA LEU A 233 -1.23 -7.42 -5.86
C LEU A 233 -1.10 -7.11 -4.37
N ILE A 234 -0.03 -7.55 -3.72
CA ILE A 234 0.23 -7.22 -2.31
C ILE A 234 0.42 -5.71 -2.13
N GLN A 235 1.18 -5.06 -3.00
CA GLN A 235 1.38 -3.61 -2.97
C GLN A 235 0.05 -2.84 -3.12
N ASN A 236 -0.81 -3.25 -4.05
CA ASN A 236 -2.12 -2.62 -4.23
C ASN A 236 -3.08 -2.90 -3.06
N LEU A 237 -3.00 -4.09 -2.44
CA LEU A 237 -3.74 -4.36 -1.21
C LEU A 237 -3.27 -3.49 -0.06
N PHE A 238 -1.97 -3.22 0.04
CA PHE A 238 -1.41 -2.31 1.03
C PHE A 238 -1.87 -0.87 0.79
N LEU A 239 -1.88 -0.39 -0.45
CA LEU A 239 -2.44 0.92 -0.80
C LEU A 239 -3.93 1.03 -0.41
N LYS A 240 -4.71 0.00 -0.73
CA LYS A 240 -6.11 -0.09 -0.30
C LYS A 240 -6.24 -0.05 1.22
N PHE A 241 -5.37 -0.75 1.95
CA PHE A 241 -5.34 -0.72 3.42
C PHE A 241 -5.02 0.68 3.98
N LEU A 242 -4.18 1.45 3.30
CA LEU A 242 -3.87 2.84 3.63
C LEU A 242 -4.99 3.83 3.27
N GLY A 243 -6.07 3.39 2.62
CA GLY A 243 -7.23 4.23 2.27
C GLY A 243 -7.22 4.81 0.86
N PHE A 244 -6.29 4.39 -0.01
CA PHE A 244 -6.26 4.75 -1.45
C PHE A 244 -7.32 3.98 -2.27
N ASP A 245 -8.50 3.76 -1.73
CA ASP A 245 -9.65 3.17 -2.43
C ASP A 245 -10.91 4.05 -2.38
N ASN A 246 -10.73 5.28 -1.87
CA ASN A 246 -11.76 6.29 -1.69
C ASN A 246 -11.57 7.46 -2.67
N GLU A 247 -11.23 7.18 -3.93
CA GLU A 247 -11.16 8.23 -4.94
C GLU A 247 -12.51 8.94 -5.07
N PRO A 248 -12.55 10.28 -5.00
CA PRO A 248 -13.77 11.03 -5.20
C PRO A 248 -14.32 10.73 -6.60
N LYS A 249 -15.64 10.65 -6.71
CA LYS A 249 -16.34 10.41 -7.98
C LYS A 249 -17.37 11.49 -8.19
N CYS A 250 -17.40 12.06 -9.38
CA CYS A 250 -18.30 13.15 -9.70
C CYS A 250 -19.73 12.68 -9.44
N SER A 251 -20.49 13.44 -8.65
CA SER A 251 -21.85 13.08 -8.28
C SER A 251 -22.74 12.85 -9.52
N VAL A 252 -22.49 13.62 -10.58
CA VAL A 252 -23.22 13.61 -11.86
C VAL A 252 -22.76 12.50 -12.79
N CYS A 253 -21.49 12.51 -13.22
CA CYS A 253 -21.03 11.63 -14.31
C CYS A 253 -20.19 10.43 -13.84
N LYS A 254 -19.92 10.33 -12.52
CA LYS A 254 -19.06 9.30 -11.91
C LYS A 254 -17.61 9.28 -12.40
N SER A 255 -17.18 10.29 -13.15
CA SER A 255 -15.77 10.48 -13.51
C SER A 255 -14.93 10.71 -12.25
N MET A 256 -13.68 10.24 -12.30
CA MET A 256 -12.66 10.46 -11.27
C MET A 256 -11.68 11.56 -11.70
N ASP A 257 -11.92 12.21 -12.85
CA ASP A 257 -11.07 13.27 -13.40
C ASP A 257 -11.52 14.64 -12.88
N PHE A 258 -10.75 15.18 -11.94
CA PHE A 258 -11.02 16.43 -11.24
C PHE A 258 -9.83 17.39 -11.26
N GLU A 259 -10.15 18.68 -11.22
CA GLU A 259 -9.23 19.78 -10.95
C GLU A 259 -9.70 20.53 -9.70
N ILE A 260 -8.76 20.89 -8.82
CA ILE A 260 -9.06 21.71 -7.64
C ILE A 260 -8.90 23.17 -8.02
N LEU A 261 -9.97 23.93 -7.86
CA LEU A 261 -9.97 25.38 -8.02
C LEU A 261 -9.96 26.00 -6.62
N ILE A 262 -8.91 26.76 -6.31
CA ILE A 262 -8.80 27.54 -5.07
C ILE A 262 -9.25 28.95 -5.40
N SER A 263 -10.28 29.45 -4.71
CA SER A 263 -10.73 30.84 -4.86
C SER A 263 -9.80 31.79 -4.09
N GLU A 264 -9.25 32.81 -4.76
CA GLU A 264 -8.37 33.81 -4.15
C GLU A 264 -9.05 34.67 -3.06
N ASP A 265 -10.39 34.70 -3.03
CA ASP A 265 -11.16 35.61 -2.17
C ASP A 265 -11.72 34.96 -0.89
N ASN A 266 -11.81 33.63 -0.80
CA ASN A 266 -12.53 32.94 0.29
C ASN A 266 -11.84 31.69 0.87
N ASP A 267 -10.62 31.34 0.44
CA ASP A 267 -9.89 30.12 0.85
C ASP A 267 -10.67 28.79 0.62
N GLU A 268 -11.79 28.84 -0.11
CA GLU A 268 -12.59 27.65 -0.42
C GLU A 268 -12.02 26.89 -1.62
N ALA A 269 -11.77 25.60 -1.44
CA ALA A 269 -11.37 24.67 -2.49
C ALA A 269 -12.62 24.02 -3.13
N LEU A 270 -12.73 24.12 -4.46
CA LEU A 270 -13.80 23.54 -5.26
C LEU A 270 -13.23 22.41 -6.12
N PHE A 271 -13.89 21.25 -6.14
CA PHE A 271 -13.60 20.21 -7.14
C PHE A 271 -14.39 20.48 -8.42
N SER A 272 -13.69 20.67 -9.52
CA SER A 272 -14.27 20.79 -10.86
C SER A 272 -14.03 19.50 -11.64
N CYS A 273 -15.09 18.83 -12.07
CA CYS A 273 -14.98 17.63 -12.89
C CYS A 273 -14.63 17.98 -14.34
N ASN A 274 -13.49 17.50 -14.83
CA ASN A 274 -13.02 17.78 -16.20
C ASN A 274 -13.89 17.14 -17.29
N SER A 275 -14.62 16.07 -16.95
CA SER A 275 -15.45 15.34 -17.92
C SER A 275 -16.82 15.98 -18.17
N CYS A 276 -17.40 16.66 -17.17
CA CYS A 276 -18.76 17.23 -17.28
C CYS A 276 -18.90 18.68 -16.79
N GLY A 277 -17.84 19.25 -16.23
CA GLY A 277 -17.81 20.62 -15.70
C GLY A 277 -18.54 20.81 -14.36
N ASN A 278 -19.00 19.74 -13.72
CA ASN A 278 -19.68 19.86 -12.42
C ASN A 278 -18.71 20.35 -11.35
N GLN A 279 -19.12 21.38 -10.60
CA GLN A 279 -18.36 21.93 -9.49
C GLN A 279 -19.01 21.53 -8.17
N GLU A 280 -18.24 20.91 -7.29
CA GLU A 280 -18.69 20.45 -5.97
C GLU A 280 -17.79 21.10 -4.91
N GLN A 281 -18.41 21.71 -3.89
CA GLN A 281 -17.70 22.20 -2.71
C GLN A 281 -17.15 21.01 -1.92
N LEU A 282 -15.89 21.08 -1.47
CA LEU A 282 -15.43 20.20 -0.39
C LEU A 282 -16.37 20.43 0.81
N SER A 283 -17.11 19.39 1.18
CA SER A 283 -17.92 19.37 2.40
C SER A 283 -17.20 18.60 3.49
#